data_AF-A0A520AR75-F1
#
_entry.id   AF-A0A520AR75-F1
#
_cell.length_a   1.000
_cell.length_b   1.000
_cell.length_c   1.000
_cell.angle_alpha   90.00
_cell.angle_beta   90.00
_cell.angle_gamma   90.00
#
_symmetry.space_group_name_H-M   'P 1'
#
loop_
_entity.id
_entity.type
_entity.pdbx_description
1 polymer ?
#
loop_
_entity_poly.entity_id
_entity_poly.type
_entity_poly.pdbx_seq_one_letter_code
_entity_poly.pdbx_strand_id
1 'polypeptide(L)'
;YLPLNLTRADITEGLSGIPVDIRFTVVDETGLPYTGALIDVWHCDAQGVYSGFEQPAGQAVTDMKGRTFLRGVQRVNADGSALFHSIYPGWYHGRTTHIHFKVRHGNRTNLTSQFFLPDTLSEFLYSQVTAYRRAELRDTLNSDDGIAIQAGDTTEGSVRETKGRYLVTLTVRVDRAAIAQENHFGGPGGRPPGPPGAGPISGPGNRPGGTDGRRGPPQEAPPLEGEHRIAALLPDAKRVDRPWGSGGPPPVC
;
A
#
# COMPACT_ATOMS: atom_id res chain seq x y z
N TYR A 1 15.14 -4.35 0.04
CA TYR A 1 14.65 -5.48 0.86
C TYR A 1 15.60 -5.71 2.03
N LEU A 2 15.09 -6.11 3.21
CA LEU A 2 15.90 -6.48 4.39
C LEU A 2 15.53 -7.90 4.85
N PRO A 3 16.47 -8.86 4.95
CA PRO A 3 16.19 -10.24 5.34
C PRO A 3 16.06 -10.40 6.86
N LEU A 4 15.06 -9.76 7.46
CA LEU A 4 14.93 -9.65 8.93
C LEU A 4 14.35 -10.91 9.59
N ASN A 5 13.75 -11.84 8.84
CA ASN A 5 13.04 -13.02 9.35
C ASN A 5 12.01 -12.69 10.46
N LEU A 6 11.40 -11.50 10.37
CA LEU A 6 10.56 -10.92 11.40
C LEU A 6 9.13 -11.48 11.29
N THR A 7 8.88 -12.61 11.98
CA THR A 7 7.57 -13.27 11.94
C THR A 7 6.56 -12.54 12.80
N ARG A 8 5.62 -11.84 12.16
CA ARG A 8 4.54 -11.07 12.82
C ARG A 8 3.42 -10.77 11.83
N ALA A 9 2.18 -10.72 12.33
CA ALA A 9 1.02 -10.41 11.51
C ALA A 9 0.80 -8.89 11.47
N ASP A 10 0.81 -8.23 12.63
CA ASP A 10 0.84 -6.77 12.71
C ASP A 10 2.25 -6.26 12.42
N ILE A 11 2.37 -5.51 11.31
CA ILE A 11 3.63 -4.91 10.87
C ILE A 11 3.65 -3.39 11.10
N THR A 12 2.60 -2.79 11.68
CA THR A 12 2.44 -1.33 11.78
C THR A 12 3.52 -0.67 12.65
N GLU A 13 3.94 -1.33 13.72
CA GLU A 13 4.72 -0.73 14.82
C GLU A 13 4.09 0.57 15.37
N GLY A 14 2.75 0.64 15.38
CA GLY A 14 2.01 1.79 15.90
C GLY A 14 2.03 3.03 15.01
N LEU A 15 2.50 2.92 13.76
CA LEU A 15 2.43 4.03 12.81
C LEU A 15 0.99 4.45 12.53
N SER A 16 0.80 5.76 12.40
CA SER A 16 -0.49 6.34 12.00
C SER A 16 -0.73 6.14 10.50
N GLY A 17 -1.97 5.84 10.14
CA GLY A 17 -2.40 5.66 8.76
C GLY A 17 -3.78 5.02 8.71
N ILE A 18 -4.30 4.80 7.50
CA ILE A 18 -5.55 4.08 7.30
C ILE A 18 -5.28 2.58 7.51
N PRO A 19 -5.96 1.88 8.43
CA PRO A 19 -5.73 0.45 8.64
C PRO A 19 -6.03 -0.39 7.39
N VAL A 20 -5.15 -1.34 7.10
CA VAL A 20 -5.27 -2.27 5.97
C VAL A 20 -4.96 -3.69 6.42
N ASP A 21 -5.84 -4.62 6.06
CA ASP A 21 -5.55 -6.04 6.09
C ASP A 21 -5.03 -6.46 4.72
N ILE A 22 -3.81 -7.02 4.67
CA ILE A 22 -3.21 -7.53 3.44
C ILE A 22 -3.31 -9.05 3.47
N ARG A 23 -4.16 -9.61 2.62
CA ARG A 23 -4.37 -11.05 2.51
C ARG A 23 -3.79 -11.58 1.21
N PHE A 24 -2.88 -12.55 1.35
CA PHE A 24 -2.41 -13.33 0.22
C PHE A 24 -3.13 -14.67 0.18
N THR A 25 -3.39 -15.15 -1.04
CA THR A 25 -3.66 -16.56 -1.34
C THR A 25 -2.50 -17.06 -2.19
N VAL A 26 -1.67 -17.94 -1.63
CA VAL A 26 -0.47 -18.45 -2.30
C VAL A 26 -0.71 -19.89 -2.75
N VAL A 27 -0.64 -20.11 -4.06
CA VAL A 27 -0.82 -21.43 -4.69
C VAL A 27 0.40 -21.79 -5.52
N ASP A 28 0.62 -23.09 -5.71
CA ASP A 28 1.67 -23.61 -6.58
C ASP A 28 1.25 -23.62 -8.06
N GLU A 29 2.14 -24.11 -8.94
CA GLU A 29 1.89 -24.26 -10.37
C GLU A 29 0.67 -25.15 -10.70
N THR A 30 0.29 -26.07 -9.80
CA THR A 30 -0.90 -26.93 -9.95
C THR A 30 -2.18 -26.25 -9.46
N GLY A 31 -2.07 -25.11 -8.78
CA GLY A 31 -3.19 -24.38 -8.18
C GLY A 31 -3.57 -24.84 -6.77
N LEU A 32 -2.76 -25.71 -6.15
CA LEU A 32 -2.96 -26.14 -4.77
C LEU A 32 -2.27 -25.17 -3.79
N PRO A 33 -2.76 -25.03 -2.55
CA PRO A 33 -2.11 -24.23 -1.52
C PRO A 33 -0.62 -24.52 -1.38
N TYR A 34 0.23 -23.50 -1.49
CA TYR A 34 1.66 -23.64 -1.25
C TYR A 34 1.99 -23.54 0.26
N THR A 35 1.43 -24.48 1.01
CA THR A 35 1.54 -24.56 2.48
C THR A 35 2.98 -24.61 2.93
N GLY A 36 3.31 -23.90 4.01
CA GLY A 36 4.64 -23.93 4.62
C GLY A 36 5.66 -23.01 3.96
N ALA A 37 5.35 -22.43 2.79
CA ALA A 37 6.09 -21.29 2.25
C ALA A 37 6.02 -20.10 3.22
N LEU A 38 7.01 -19.22 3.12
CA LEU A 38 7.04 -17.93 3.79
C LEU A 38 6.71 -16.84 2.78
N ILE A 39 5.95 -15.86 3.21
CA ILE A 39 5.75 -14.62 2.48
C ILE A 39 6.30 -13.46 3.32
N ASP A 40 7.23 -12.72 2.75
CA ASP A 40 7.75 -11.48 3.31
C ASP A 40 7.00 -10.32 2.65
N VAL A 41 6.61 -9.33 3.45
CA VAL A 41 5.94 -8.12 2.98
C VAL A 41 6.73 -6.90 3.43
N TRP A 42 6.85 -5.90 2.56
CA TRP A 42 7.32 -4.58 2.95
C TRP A 42 6.72 -3.46 2.09
N HIS A 43 6.51 -2.29 2.69
CA HIS A 43 6.11 -1.08 1.97
C HIS A 43 6.54 0.18 2.75
N CYS A 44 6.33 1.35 2.14
CA CYS A 44 6.58 2.64 2.78
C CYS A 44 5.44 3.04 3.72
N ASP A 45 5.70 3.95 4.65
CA ASP A 45 4.66 4.55 5.48
C ASP A 45 3.75 5.51 4.71
N ALA A 46 2.79 6.14 5.41
CA ALA A 46 1.84 7.08 4.82
C ALA A 46 2.49 8.31 4.15
N GLN A 47 3.76 8.60 4.47
CA GLN A 47 4.54 9.72 3.93
C GLN A 47 5.56 9.28 2.87
N GLY A 48 5.62 8.00 2.53
CA GLY A 48 6.55 7.48 1.52
C GLY A 48 7.91 7.06 2.06
N VAL A 49 8.07 6.94 3.38
CA VAL A 49 9.34 6.59 4.04
C VAL A 49 9.46 5.09 4.25
N TYR A 50 10.63 4.52 3.96
CA TYR A 50 10.94 3.13 4.24
C TYR A 50 11.77 2.95 5.52
N SER A 51 11.36 2.01 6.37
CA SER A 51 12.18 1.58 7.50
C SER A 51 13.50 0.93 7.05
N GLY A 52 14.59 1.16 7.78
CA GLY A 52 15.87 0.51 7.58
C GLY A 52 16.72 1.03 6.40
N PHE A 53 16.27 2.07 5.69
CA PHE A 53 17.02 2.72 4.62
C PHE A 53 17.15 4.21 4.89
N GLU A 54 18.34 4.77 4.69
CA GLU A 54 18.50 6.23 4.66
C GLU A 54 17.63 6.81 3.53
N GLN A 55 16.97 7.92 3.84
CA GLN A 55 16.10 8.58 2.87
C GLN A 55 16.91 9.53 1.98
N PRO A 56 16.48 9.75 0.72
CA PRO A 56 17.09 10.76 -0.13
C PRO A 56 17.14 12.14 0.55
N ALA A 57 18.19 12.90 0.24
CA ALA A 57 18.34 14.26 0.74
C ALA A 57 17.09 15.10 0.41
N GLY A 58 16.54 15.79 1.42
CA GLY A 58 15.32 16.60 1.28
C GLY A 58 14.08 16.03 1.96
N GLN A 59 14.10 14.76 2.40
CA GLN A 59 13.08 14.26 3.32
C GLN A 59 13.39 14.66 4.76
N ALA A 60 12.37 15.09 5.51
CA ALA A 60 12.51 15.57 6.89
C ALA A 60 12.99 14.49 7.87
N VAL A 61 12.83 13.21 7.51
CA VAL A 61 13.19 12.05 8.33
C VAL A 61 14.31 11.29 7.64
N THR A 62 15.51 11.32 8.22
CA THR A 62 16.72 10.76 7.59
C THR A 62 17.25 9.52 8.31
N ASP A 63 17.06 9.38 9.63
CA ASP A 63 17.54 8.22 10.39
C ASP A 63 16.48 7.12 10.53
N MET A 64 16.47 6.19 9.57
CA MET A 64 15.63 5.00 9.61
C MET A 64 16.43 3.73 9.91
N LYS A 65 17.72 3.84 10.22
CA LYS A 65 18.58 2.67 10.45
C LYS A 65 18.09 1.88 11.66
N GLY A 66 18.02 0.56 11.54
CA GLY A 66 17.53 -0.32 12.61
C GLY A 66 16.01 -0.29 12.83
N ARG A 67 15.26 0.58 12.15
CA ARG A 67 13.79 0.55 12.17
C ARG A 67 13.28 -0.58 11.29
N THR A 68 12.15 -1.17 11.68
CA THR A 68 11.60 -2.34 10.99
C THR A 68 10.12 -2.24 10.62
N PHE A 69 9.46 -1.11 10.91
CA PHE A 69 8.04 -0.91 10.63
C PHE A 69 7.67 -1.26 9.19
N LEU A 70 6.44 -1.72 9.02
CA LEU A 70 5.82 -2.10 7.74
C LEU A 70 6.63 -3.16 7.00
N ARG A 71 7.28 -4.04 7.77
CA ARG A 71 7.95 -5.25 7.32
C ARG A 71 7.51 -6.43 8.15
N GLY A 72 7.26 -7.57 7.53
CA GLY A 72 6.94 -8.79 8.27
C GLY A 72 7.02 -10.03 7.42
N VAL A 73 7.03 -11.17 8.10
CA VAL A 73 7.02 -12.50 7.50
C VAL A 73 5.83 -13.27 8.07
N GLN A 74 5.10 -13.96 7.20
CA GLN A 74 4.07 -14.91 7.58
C GLN A 74 4.35 -16.26 6.92
N ARG A 75 3.98 -17.33 7.62
CA ARG A 75 3.91 -18.65 7.00
C ARG A 75 2.56 -18.78 6.30
N VAL A 76 2.59 -19.35 5.10
CA VAL A 76 1.39 -19.72 4.35
C VAL A 76 0.70 -20.88 5.06
N ASN A 77 -0.56 -20.65 5.45
CA ASN A 77 -1.42 -21.62 6.12
C ASN A 77 -1.82 -22.77 5.21
N ALA A 78 -2.43 -23.80 5.79
CA ALA A 78 -2.87 -25.00 5.06
C ALA A 78 -3.91 -24.70 3.94
N ASP A 79 -4.67 -23.62 4.08
CA ASP A 79 -5.63 -23.13 3.08
C ASP A 79 -4.98 -22.22 2.03
N GLY A 80 -3.66 -22.02 2.09
CA GLY A 80 -2.91 -21.14 1.20
C GLY A 80 -2.92 -19.68 1.62
N SER A 81 -3.56 -19.33 2.74
CA SER A 81 -3.67 -17.94 3.17
C SER A 81 -2.46 -17.45 3.97
N ALA A 82 -2.18 -16.15 3.87
CA ALA A 82 -1.34 -15.41 4.80
C ALA A 82 -1.92 -14.01 5.01
N LEU A 83 -1.92 -13.50 6.24
CA LEU A 83 -2.56 -12.24 6.60
C LEU A 83 -1.59 -11.33 7.36
N PHE A 84 -1.59 -10.05 6.97
CA PHE A 84 -0.89 -8.98 7.67
C PHE A 84 -1.86 -7.87 8.05
N HIS A 85 -1.61 -7.23 9.18
CA HIS A 85 -2.23 -5.97 9.58
C HIS A 85 -1.22 -4.85 9.40
N SER A 86 -1.61 -3.83 8.64
CA SER A 86 -0.74 -2.73 8.27
C SER A 86 -1.54 -1.42 8.15
N ILE A 87 -0.90 -0.41 7.59
CA ILE A 87 -1.55 0.81 7.09
C ILE A 87 -1.47 0.87 5.56
N TYR A 88 -2.35 1.63 4.94
CA TYR A 88 -2.29 1.93 3.51
C TYR A 88 -0.94 2.64 3.22
N PRO A 89 -0.18 2.23 2.19
CA PRO A 89 1.10 2.87 1.86
C PRO A 89 0.90 4.29 1.33
N GLY A 90 1.86 5.17 1.58
CA GLY A 90 1.99 6.43 0.86
C GLY A 90 2.65 6.24 -0.51
N TRP A 91 3.24 7.33 -1.01
CA TRP A 91 3.95 7.36 -2.28
C TRP A 91 5.28 8.10 -2.16
N TYR A 92 6.19 7.86 -3.10
CA TYR A 92 7.46 8.58 -3.23
C TYR A 92 7.78 8.79 -4.71
N HIS A 93 8.63 9.78 -5.01
CA HIS A 93 8.86 10.24 -6.39
C HIS A 93 9.22 9.12 -7.35
N GLY A 94 8.61 9.18 -8.53
CA GLY A 94 8.89 8.28 -9.65
C GLY A 94 8.30 6.87 -9.48
N ARG A 95 7.46 6.64 -8.46
CA ARG A 95 6.80 5.35 -8.22
C ARG A 95 5.33 5.53 -7.85
N THR A 96 4.49 4.69 -8.44
CA THR A 96 3.08 4.60 -8.03
C THR A 96 2.94 3.90 -6.66
N THR A 97 1.75 3.89 -6.09
CA THR A 97 1.46 3.25 -4.79
C THR A 97 1.57 1.74 -4.88
N HIS A 98 2.41 1.12 -4.05
CA HIS A 98 2.69 -0.33 -4.13
C HIS A 98 3.03 -0.97 -2.78
N ILE A 99 2.85 -2.29 -2.73
CA ILE A 99 3.30 -3.14 -1.65
C ILE A 99 4.20 -4.22 -2.24
N HIS A 100 5.39 -4.37 -1.70
CA HIS A 100 6.29 -5.43 -2.11
C HIS A 100 6.02 -6.71 -1.36
N PHE A 101 6.31 -7.83 -2.03
CA PHE A 101 6.31 -9.13 -1.39
C PHE A 101 7.38 -10.06 -1.96
N LYS A 102 7.71 -11.09 -1.18
CA LYS A 102 8.63 -12.16 -1.58
C LYS A 102 8.09 -13.49 -1.07
N VAL A 103 8.02 -14.49 -1.94
CA VAL A 103 7.65 -15.87 -1.56
C VAL A 103 8.91 -16.73 -1.54
N ARG A 104 9.09 -17.45 -0.43
CA ARG A 104 10.25 -18.31 -0.18
C ARG A 104 9.84 -19.64 0.40
N HIS A 105 10.60 -20.68 0.13
CA HIS A 105 10.44 -21.99 0.78
C HIS A 105 11.80 -22.50 1.25
N GLY A 106 11.94 -22.69 2.58
CA GLY A 106 13.24 -22.86 3.20
C GLY A 106 14.16 -21.67 2.91
N ASN A 107 15.37 -21.95 2.40
CA ASN A 107 16.35 -20.92 2.05
C ASN A 107 16.21 -20.40 0.60
N ARG A 108 15.28 -20.95 -0.19
CA ARG A 108 15.08 -20.56 -1.58
C ARG A 108 14.10 -19.40 -1.69
N THR A 109 14.42 -18.40 -2.51
CA THR A 109 13.45 -17.41 -2.98
C THR A 109 12.85 -17.86 -4.30
N ASN A 110 11.53 -18.07 -4.31
CA ASN A 110 10.79 -18.48 -5.49
C ASN A 110 10.31 -17.28 -6.31
N LEU A 111 9.85 -16.24 -5.64
CA LEU A 111 9.29 -15.04 -6.28
C LEU A 111 9.61 -13.80 -5.47
N THR A 112 10.04 -12.73 -6.15
CA THR A 112 10.07 -11.37 -5.61
C THR A 112 9.28 -10.49 -6.55
N SER A 113 8.28 -9.80 -6.03
CA SER A 113 7.43 -8.94 -6.85
C SER A 113 6.84 -7.81 -5.98
N GLN A 114 5.93 -7.07 -6.58
CA GLN A 114 5.11 -6.05 -5.93
C GLN A 114 3.73 -6.07 -6.56
N PHE A 115 2.76 -5.51 -5.86
CA PHE A 115 1.44 -5.28 -6.42
C PHE A 115 1.01 -3.83 -6.17
N PHE A 116 0.14 -3.35 -7.03
CA PHE A 116 -0.24 -1.95 -7.12
C PHE A 116 -1.67 -1.75 -6.63
N LEU A 117 -1.95 -0.57 -6.11
CA LEU A 117 -3.27 -0.21 -5.58
C LEU A 117 -3.98 0.75 -6.54
N PRO A 118 -5.33 0.78 -6.56
CA PRO A 118 -6.08 1.64 -7.46
C PRO A 118 -5.72 3.13 -7.28
N ASP A 119 -5.42 3.81 -8.39
CA ASP A 119 -5.07 5.23 -8.37
C ASP A 119 -6.18 6.09 -7.78
N THR A 120 -7.44 5.80 -8.11
CA THR A 120 -8.61 6.54 -7.62
C THR A 120 -8.74 6.51 -6.09
N LEU A 121 -8.52 5.35 -5.47
CA LEU A 121 -8.49 5.23 -4.02
C LEU A 121 -7.29 5.96 -3.43
N SER A 122 -6.11 5.78 -4.04
CA SER A 122 -4.88 6.42 -3.57
C SER A 122 -5.00 7.95 -3.56
N GLU A 123 -5.46 8.55 -4.66
CA GLU A 123 -5.69 10.00 -4.76
C GLU A 123 -6.73 10.52 -3.75
N PHE A 124 -7.79 9.76 -3.53
CA PHE A 124 -8.77 10.09 -2.50
C PHE A 124 -8.13 10.11 -1.11
N LEU A 125 -7.37 9.09 -0.74
CA LEU A 125 -6.73 9.05 0.58
C LEU A 125 -5.67 10.16 0.74
N TYR A 126 -4.86 10.41 -0.29
CA TYR A 126 -3.80 11.43 -0.26
C TYR A 126 -4.34 12.85 -0.16
N SER A 127 -5.51 13.12 -0.74
CA SER A 127 -6.16 14.43 -0.66
C SER A 127 -6.98 14.63 0.62
N GLN A 128 -7.58 13.56 1.15
CA GLN A 128 -8.58 13.69 2.21
C GLN A 128 -8.06 13.37 3.61
N VAL A 129 -7.07 12.49 3.75
CA VAL A 129 -6.62 11.99 5.05
C VAL A 129 -5.36 12.72 5.49
N THR A 130 -5.40 13.41 6.64
CA THR A 130 -4.28 14.22 7.14
C THR A 130 -2.95 13.45 7.23
N ALA A 131 -2.97 12.17 7.62
CA ALA A 131 -1.76 11.34 7.69
C ALA A 131 -1.06 11.09 6.34
N TYR A 132 -1.73 11.37 5.22
CA TYR A 132 -1.23 11.17 3.85
C TYR A 132 -1.08 12.46 3.06
N ARG A 133 -1.61 13.59 3.56
CA ARG A 133 -1.47 14.88 2.89
C ARG A 133 0.00 15.28 2.84
N ARG A 134 0.42 15.77 1.68
CA ARG A 134 1.76 16.29 1.42
C ARG A 134 1.65 17.65 0.73
N ALA A 135 2.73 18.41 0.77
CA ALA A 135 2.81 19.69 0.07
C ALA A 135 2.80 19.51 -1.46
N GLU A 136 3.29 18.37 -1.93
CA GLU A 136 3.36 18.00 -3.33
C GLU A 136 2.27 16.97 -3.66
N LEU A 137 1.79 17.03 -4.90
CA LEU A 137 0.94 16.00 -5.46
C LEU A 137 1.79 14.82 -5.92
N ARG A 138 1.19 13.63 -5.91
CA ARG A 138 1.83 12.44 -6.47
C ARG A 138 2.14 12.66 -7.95
N ASP A 139 3.35 12.25 -8.36
CA ASP A 139 3.87 12.49 -9.70
C ASP A 139 3.76 11.27 -10.64
N THR A 140 3.39 10.10 -10.13
CA THR A 140 3.43 8.84 -10.88
C THR A 140 2.18 8.00 -10.61
N LEU A 141 1.38 7.75 -11.66
CA LEU A 141 0.21 6.85 -11.64
C LEU A 141 0.59 5.41 -12.02
N ASN A 142 -0.32 4.45 -11.84
CA ASN A 142 -0.08 3.07 -12.29
C ASN A 142 0.18 3.00 -13.80
N SER A 143 -0.48 3.86 -14.59
CA SER A 143 -0.28 3.96 -16.04
C SER A 143 1.09 4.51 -16.47
N ASP A 144 1.82 5.15 -15.54
CA ASP A 144 3.06 5.87 -15.83
C ASP A 144 4.27 5.22 -15.13
N ASP A 145 4.05 4.35 -14.14
CA ASP A 145 5.10 3.60 -13.46
C ASP A 145 5.61 2.46 -14.35
N GLY A 146 6.88 2.55 -14.77
CA GLY A 146 7.50 1.57 -15.66
C GLY A 146 7.49 0.14 -15.12
N ILE A 147 7.49 -0.05 -13.80
CA ILE A 147 7.40 -1.39 -13.20
C ILE A 147 5.94 -1.88 -13.18
N ALA A 148 4.97 -0.99 -12.94
CA ALA A 148 3.55 -1.34 -13.06
C ALA A 148 3.19 -1.74 -14.49
N ILE A 149 3.65 -0.97 -15.48
CA ILE A 149 3.48 -1.28 -16.90
C ILE A 149 4.10 -2.65 -17.23
N GLN A 150 5.32 -2.91 -16.74
CA GLN A 150 5.99 -4.19 -16.98
C GLN A 150 5.28 -5.38 -16.33
N ALA A 151 4.70 -5.19 -15.14
CA ALA A 151 4.00 -6.24 -14.42
C ALA A 151 2.60 -6.53 -15.00
N GLY A 152 1.97 -5.51 -15.61
CA GLY A 152 0.62 -5.59 -16.15
C GLY A 152 -0.43 -6.01 -15.11
N ASP A 153 -1.51 -6.61 -15.58
CA ASP A 153 -2.67 -6.96 -14.75
C ASP A 153 -2.38 -8.11 -13.76
N THR A 154 -1.23 -8.77 -13.87
CA THR A 154 -0.87 -9.93 -13.02
C THR A 154 -0.56 -9.54 -11.57
N THR A 155 -0.42 -8.25 -11.29
CA THR A 155 -0.07 -7.71 -9.97
C THR A 155 -0.98 -6.56 -9.53
N GLU A 156 -2.21 -6.51 -10.03
CA GLU A 156 -3.19 -5.57 -9.48
C GLU A 156 -3.86 -6.18 -8.24
N GLY A 157 -3.70 -5.54 -7.08
CA GLY A 157 -4.36 -5.96 -5.86
C GLY A 157 -5.84 -5.60 -5.90
N SER A 158 -6.72 -6.51 -5.47
CA SER A 158 -8.12 -6.15 -5.26
C SER A 158 -8.27 -5.45 -3.92
N VAL A 159 -9.02 -4.35 -3.89
CA VAL A 159 -9.30 -3.59 -2.66
C VAL A 159 -10.79 -3.60 -2.38
N ARG A 160 -11.14 -3.89 -1.13
CA ARG A 160 -12.50 -3.84 -0.63
C ARG A 160 -12.55 -3.07 0.68
N GLU A 161 -13.50 -2.16 0.80
CA GLU A 161 -13.77 -1.50 2.07
C GLU A 161 -14.47 -2.46 3.05
N THR A 162 -14.06 -2.43 4.31
CA THR A 162 -14.68 -3.17 5.41
C THR A 162 -14.77 -2.28 6.64
N LYS A 163 -15.49 -2.70 7.69
CA LYS A 163 -15.70 -1.87 8.88
C LYS A 163 -14.35 -1.46 9.51
N GLY A 164 -14.01 -0.17 9.38
CA GLY A 164 -12.82 0.42 9.99
C GLY A 164 -11.48 0.11 9.30
N ARG A 165 -11.47 -0.57 8.14
CA ARG A 165 -10.22 -0.87 7.39
C ARG A 165 -10.49 -1.22 5.92
N TYR A 166 -9.46 -1.15 5.09
CA TYR A 166 -9.49 -1.81 3.78
C TYR A 166 -8.95 -3.23 3.86
N LEU A 167 -9.55 -4.13 3.08
CA LEU A 167 -8.99 -5.44 2.78
C LEU A 167 -8.37 -5.38 1.39
N VAL A 168 -7.06 -5.61 1.34
CA VAL A 168 -6.28 -5.72 0.12
C VAL A 168 -5.97 -7.19 -0.10
N THR A 169 -6.34 -7.75 -1.26
CA THR A 169 -6.08 -9.17 -1.55
C THR A 169 -5.35 -9.39 -2.86
N LEU A 170 -4.42 -10.35 -2.83
CA LEU A 170 -3.67 -10.80 -4.00
C LEU A 170 -3.59 -12.34 -4.00
N THR A 171 -3.96 -12.94 -5.12
CA THR A 171 -3.67 -14.38 -5.36
C THR A 171 -2.35 -14.49 -6.11
N VAL A 172 -1.41 -15.26 -5.57
CA VAL A 172 -0.07 -15.44 -6.12
C VAL A 172 0.10 -16.89 -6.51
N ARG A 173 0.36 -17.14 -7.79
CA ARG A 173 0.77 -18.44 -8.31
C ARG A 173 2.30 -18.50 -8.35
N VAL A 174 2.87 -19.54 -7.76
CA VAL A 174 4.32 -19.69 -7.60
C VAL A 174 4.76 -21.02 -8.19
N ASP A 175 5.73 -20.98 -9.10
CA ASP A 175 6.46 -22.18 -9.52
C ASP A 175 7.45 -22.57 -8.40
N ARG A 176 7.26 -23.77 -7.84
CA ARG A 176 8.12 -24.28 -6.75
C ARG A 176 9.57 -24.50 -7.16
N ALA A 177 9.83 -24.76 -8.44
CA ALA A 177 11.16 -24.94 -8.99
C ALA A 177 11.84 -23.62 -9.33
N ALA A 178 11.07 -22.53 -9.48
CA ALA A 178 11.63 -21.23 -9.81
C ALA A 178 12.67 -20.76 -8.78
N ILE A 179 13.75 -20.22 -9.31
CA ILE A 179 14.73 -19.46 -8.57
C ILE A 179 14.51 -18.01 -8.99
N ALA A 180 14.11 -17.17 -8.04
CA ALA A 180 13.96 -15.76 -8.33
C ALA A 180 15.31 -15.19 -8.77
N GLN A 181 15.34 -14.55 -9.94
CA GLN A 181 16.47 -13.70 -10.29
C GLN A 181 16.53 -12.55 -9.28
N GLU A 182 17.73 -12.19 -8.81
CA GLU A 182 17.92 -10.96 -8.06
C GLU A 182 17.69 -9.76 -8.98
N ASN A 183 16.42 -9.45 -9.20
CA ASN A 183 16.09 -8.25 -9.94
C ASN A 183 16.46 -7.06 -9.06
N HIS A 184 17.39 -6.25 -9.56
CA HIS A 184 17.74 -4.92 -9.06
C HIS A 184 16.55 -3.95 -9.27
N PHE A 185 15.36 -4.30 -8.80
CA PHE A 185 14.22 -3.40 -8.77
C PHE A 185 14.41 -2.41 -7.62
N GLY A 186 15.24 -1.40 -7.92
CA GLY A 186 15.20 -0.05 -7.37
C GLY A 186 15.26 0.05 -5.85
N GLY A 187 16.47 0.09 -5.30
CA GLY A 187 16.71 0.94 -4.14
C GLY A 187 16.40 2.41 -4.49
N PRO A 188 16.09 3.26 -3.51
CA PRO A 188 15.88 4.68 -3.75
C PRO A 188 17.18 5.28 -4.33
N GLY A 189 17.17 5.70 -5.59
CA GLY A 189 18.35 6.29 -6.24
C GLY A 189 18.58 5.96 -7.72
N GLY A 190 17.74 5.15 -8.36
CA GLY A 190 17.79 5.00 -9.82
C GLY A 190 17.30 6.27 -10.52
N ARG A 191 18.21 6.99 -11.21
CA ARG A 191 17.86 8.21 -11.96
C ARG A 191 16.87 7.85 -13.09
N PRO A 192 15.71 8.52 -13.19
CA PRO A 192 14.76 8.24 -14.26
C PRO A 192 15.36 8.60 -15.64
N PRO A 193 15.01 7.85 -16.71
CA PRO A 193 15.30 8.27 -18.08
C PRO A 193 14.60 9.61 -18.35
N GLY A 194 15.31 10.57 -18.94
CA GLY A 194 14.76 11.88 -19.24
C GLY A 194 13.61 11.80 -20.27
N PRO A 195 12.61 12.70 -20.19
CA PRO A 195 11.51 12.73 -21.15
C PRO A 195 11.99 13.16 -22.55
N PRO A 196 11.38 12.64 -23.64
CA PRO A 196 11.55 13.22 -24.97
C PRO A 196 10.86 14.60 -25.02
N GLY A 197 11.57 15.59 -25.60
CA GLY A 197 11.17 17.00 -25.58
C GLY A 197 9.85 17.28 -26.30
N ALA A 198 8.96 18.02 -25.62
CA ALA A 198 7.75 18.59 -26.20
C ALA A 198 7.99 20.07 -26.57
N GLY A 199 7.68 20.44 -27.81
CA GLY A 199 7.70 21.81 -28.32
C GLY A 199 6.59 22.69 -27.76
N PRO A 200 6.62 24.01 -28.02
CA PRO A 200 5.79 24.98 -27.32
C PRO A 200 4.39 25.08 -27.92
N ILE A 201 3.36 25.18 -27.07
CA ILE A 201 2.03 25.67 -27.46
C ILE A 201 1.65 26.83 -26.53
N SER A 202 1.28 27.94 -27.16
CA SER A 202 0.88 29.24 -26.62
C SER A 202 -0.55 29.27 -26.05
N GLY A 203 -0.79 30.05 -24.98
CA GLY A 203 -2.13 30.46 -24.52
C GLY A 203 -2.58 31.81 -25.14
N PRO A 204 -3.49 32.60 -24.50
CA PRO A 204 -4.74 32.27 -23.80
C PRO A 204 -5.95 33.09 -24.35
N GLY A 205 -7.18 32.83 -23.89
CA GLY A 205 -8.39 33.63 -24.23
C GLY A 205 -9.40 33.70 -23.07
N ASN A 206 -10.02 34.87 -22.88
CA ASN A 206 -10.65 35.33 -21.63
C ASN A 206 -12.15 35.71 -21.83
N ARG A 207 -13.04 35.23 -20.93
CA ARG A 207 -14.29 35.84 -20.33
C ARG A 207 -15.50 36.31 -21.21
N PRO A 208 -16.70 36.67 -20.65
CA PRO A 208 -17.35 36.41 -19.32
C PRO A 208 -18.90 36.14 -19.35
N GLY A 209 -19.52 35.87 -18.18
CA GLY A 209 -20.82 36.47 -17.77
C GLY A 209 -22.02 35.55 -17.45
N GLY A 210 -22.70 35.81 -16.32
CA GLY A 210 -24.10 35.41 -16.09
C GLY A 210 -24.46 35.00 -14.66
N THR A 211 -25.01 35.93 -13.86
CA THR A 211 -25.70 35.66 -12.59
C THR A 211 -27.19 35.46 -12.84
N ASP A 212 -27.82 34.45 -12.22
CA ASP A 212 -29.24 34.56 -11.86
C ASP A 212 -29.64 33.59 -10.75
N GLY A 213 -30.35 34.14 -9.76
CA GLY A 213 -30.80 33.43 -8.58
C GLY A 213 -32.08 32.62 -8.82
N ARG A 214 -32.04 31.35 -8.43
CA ARG A 214 -33.25 30.58 -8.09
C ARG A 214 -33.00 29.85 -6.78
N ARG A 215 -33.90 30.06 -5.82
CA ARG A 215 -33.90 29.42 -4.51
C ARG A 215 -34.25 27.95 -4.72
N GLY A 216 -33.24 27.08 -4.62
CA GLY A 216 -33.35 25.64 -4.84
C GLY A 216 -34.13 24.91 -3.73
N PRO A 217 -34.41 23.60 -3.93
CA PRO A 217 -35.08 22.73 -2.96
C PRO A 217 -34.29 22.67 -1.64
N PRO A 218 -34.85 22.10 -0.55
CA PRO A 218 -34.18 22.02 0.75
C PRO A 218 -32.75 21.55 0.55
N GLN A 219 -31.79 22.33 1.04
CA GLN A 219 -30.38 22.04 0.86
C GLN A 219 -30.11 20.71 1.54
N GLU A 220 -29.96 19.65 0.75
CA GLU A 220 -29.47 18.37 1.24
C GLU A 220 -28.19 18.67 2.03
N ALA A 221 -28.08 18.09 3.23
CA ALA A 221 -26.86 18.21 3.99
C ALA A 221 -25.69 17.89 3.05
N PRO A 222 -24.69 18.76 2.93
CA PRO A 222 -23.62 18.55 1.97
C PRO A 222 -23.07 17.13 2.20
N PRO A 223 -22.82 16.37 1.12
CA PRO A 223 -22.28 15.03 1.25
C PRO A 223 -21.07 15.09 2.18
N LEU A 224 -20.92 14.10 3.06
CA LEU A 224 -19.73 14.03 3.88
C LEU A 224 -18.52 14.01 2.94
N GLU A 225 -17.64 14.98 3.10
CA GLU A 225 -16.40 15.13 2.34
C GLU A 225 -15.21 14.99 3.29
N GLY A 226 -14.05 14.68 2.71
CA GLY A 226 -12.79 14.59 3.43
C GLY A 226 -12.82 13.71 4.67
N GLU A 227 -12.30 14.24 5.77
CA GLU A 227 -12.18 13.50 7.03
C GLU A 227 -13.53 13.07 7.60
N HIS A 228 -14.63 13.79 7.33
CA HIS A 228 -15.96 13.40 7.79
C HIS A 228 -16.48 12.20 7.02
N ARG A 229 -16.20 12.13 5.71
CA ARG A 229 -16.49 10.94 4.90
C ARG A 229 -15.68 9.75 5.38
N ILE A 230 -14.38 9.96 5.58
CA ILE A 230 -13.46 8.93 6.08
C ILE A 230 -13.88 8.46 7.48
N ALA A 231 -14.26 9.35 8.39
CA ALA A 231 -14.73 8.98 9.72
C ALA A 231 -16.07 8.23 9.69
N ALA A 232 -16.94 8.52 8.73
CA ALA A 232 -18.18 7.77 8.54
C ALA A 232 -17.94 6.36 7.95
N LEU A 233 -16.99 6.24 7.03
CA LEU A 233 -16.61 4.97 6.38
C LEU A 233 -15.71 4.09 7.29
N LEU A 234 -14.79 4.73 8.03
CA LEU A 234 -13.76 4.11 8.85
C LEU A 234 -13.76 4.68 10.30
N PRO A 235 -14.84 4.45 11.07
CA PRO A 235 -15.06 5.10 12.37
C PRO A 235 -14.00 4.81 13.45
N ASP A 236 -13.23 3.73 13.30
CA ASP A 236 -12.24 3.28 14.29
C ASP A 236 -10.77 3.58 13.89
N ALA A 237 -10.52 4.24 12.75
CA ALA A 237 -9.16 4.51 12.25
C ALA A 237 -8.30 5.43 13.17
N LYS A 238 -8.89 6.01 14.23
CA LYS A 238 -8.17 6.79 15.26
C LYS A 238 -7.91 6.03 16.58
N ARG A 239 -8.13 4.72 16.66
CA ARG A 239 -8.00 3.98 17.94
C ARG A 239 -6.70 3.21 18.06
N VAL A 240 -5.60 3.94 18.29
CA VAL A 240 -4.43 3.39 19.01
C VAL A 240 -4.83 3.29 20.49
N ASP A 241 -4.36 2.24 21.17
CA ASP A 241 -4.54 1.92 22.60
C ASP A 241 -5.79 1.12 23.00
N ARG A 242 -5.76 -0.21 22.73
CA ARG A 242 -6.12 -1.21 23.76
C ARG A 242 -5.22 -2.44 23.65
N PRO A 243 -4.54 -2.86 24.72
CA PRO A 243 -3.93 -4.19 24.76
C PRO A 243 -5.03 -5.25 24.74
N TRP A 244 -4.91 -6.23 23.85
CA TRP A 244 -5.75 -7.42 23.87
C TRP A 244 -5.39 -8.22 25.13
N GLY A 245 -6.32 -8.27 26.08
CA GLY A 245 -6.23 -9.12 27.26
C GLY A 245 -6.18 -10.58 26.83
N SER A 246 -5.26 -11.32 27.46
CA SER A 246 -5.18 -12.78 27.41
C SER A 246 -6.50 -13.40 27.86
N GLY A 247 -7.31 -13.83 26.91
CA GLY A 247 -8.51 -14.63 27.16
C GLY A 247 -8.11 -16.03 27.61
N GLY A 248 -8.19 -16.28 28.92
CA GLY A 248 -8.19 -17.63 29.48
C GLY A 248 -9.44 -18.44 29.08
N PRO A 249 -9.45 -19.75 29.32
CA PRO A 249 -10.53 -20.63 28.87
C PRO A 249 -11.84 -20.34 29.63
N PRO A 250 -13.01 -20.65 29.01
CA PRO A 250 -14.31 -20.41 29.63
C PRO A 250 -14.55 -21.31 30.86
N PRO A 251 -15.36 -20.88 31.83
CA PRO A 251 -15.72 -21.71 32.96
C PRO A 251 -16.68 -22.81 32.51
N VAL A 252 -16.42 -24.01 33.03
CA VAL A 252 -17.29 -25.18 32.91
C VAL A 252 -18.50 -24.94 33.83
N CYS A 253 -19.70 -25.06 33.29
CA CYS A 253 -20.95 -25.25 34.04
C CYS A 253 -21.62 -26.50 33.49
#